data_AF-A0A1F9CB48-F1
#
_entry.id   AF-A0A1F9CB48-F1
#
_cell.length_a   1.000
_cell.length_b   1.000
_cell.length_c   1.000
_cell.angle_alpha   90.00
_cell.angle_beta   90.00
_cell.angle_gamma   90.00
#
_symmetry.space_group_name_H-M   'P 1'
#
loop_
_entity.id
_entity.type
_entity.pdbx_description
1 polymer ?
#
loop_
_entity_poly.entity_id
_entity_poly.type
_entity_poly.pdbx_seq_one_letter_code
_entity_poly.pdbx_strand_id
1 'polypeptide(L)'
;MDFVIRDFAPFDSLIQIAGRCNRNGRLSHPATVEVVDLSNEQGKRYSDMVYDDVHLQVTRQLTEEITEIEEKDILPLADRYFEMLTTKKDTGMEHLKKFARWEEDKSVKELLRGKEREKYTFLVIKQDPELKDEMTKANNIDDRWKRREAWRAIAGRITKISVSVYAKRGFDPQDIATEYLGQWILHDRFYSKDQGLVLDDDSTGEVLIL
;
A
#
# COMPACT_ATOMS: atom_id res chain seq x y z
N MET A 1 -14.94 -5.02 -28.91
CA MET A 1 -15.40 -5.04 -27.51
C MET A 1 -16.59 -4.13 -27.52
N ASP A 2 -17.74 -4.78 -27.43
CA ASP A 2 -19.02 -4.18 -27.78
C ASP A 2 -19.87 -4.02 -26.50
N PHE A 3 -19.40 -4.66 -25.42
CA PHE A 3 -19.91 -4.61 -24.06
C PHE A 3 -18.76 -4.85 -23.07
N VAL A 4 -18.71 -4.10 -21.97
CA VAL A 4 -17.76 -4.31 -20.86
C VAL A 4 -18.48 -4.17 -19.53
N ILE A 5 -18.17 -5.06 -18.59
CA ILE A 5 -18.60 -4.93 -17.18
C ILE A 5 -17.37 -4.55 -16.36
N ARG A 6 -17.49 -3.53 -15.51
CA ARG A 6 -16.40 -3.05 -14.66
C ARG A 6 -16.91 -2.78 -13.24
N ASP A 7 -16.10 -3.14 -12.24
CA ASP A 7 -16.37 -2.74 -10.85
C ASP A 7 -16.27 -1.21 -10.69
N PHE A 8 -16.93 -0.69 -9.66
CA PHE A 8 -16.92 0.73 -9.34
C PHE A 8 -15.49 1.21 -9.09
N ALA A 9 -15.14 2.36 -9.67
CA ALA A 9 -13.78 2.87 -9.68
C ALA A 9 -13.79 4.40 -9.81
N PRO A 10 -12.65 5.07 -9.59
CA PRO A 10 -12.49 6.49 -9.91
C PRO A 10 -12.95 6.80 -11.34
N PHE A 11 -13.63 7.93 -11.53
CA PHE A 11 -14.32 8.28 -12.77
C PHE A 11 -13.38 8.29 -13.99
N ASP A 12 -12.15 8.76 -13.81
CA ASP A 12 -11.10 8.74 -14.82
C ASP A 12 -10.72 7.30 -15.24
N SER A 13 -10.71 6.35 -14.30
CA SER A 13 -10.48 4.93 -14.60
C SER A 13 -11.64 4.32 -15.40
N LEU A 14 -12.88 4.71 -15.07
CA LEU A 14 -14.07 4.28 -15.82
C LEU A 14 -14.04 4.81 -17.27
N ILE A 15 -13.70 6.08 -17.47
CA ILE A 15 -13.54 6.69 -18.80
C ILE A 15 -12.45 5.96 -19.60
N GLN A 16 -11.31 5.64 -18.98
CA GLN A 16 -10.22 4.94 -19.67
C GLN A 16 -10.67 3.58 -20.22
N ILE A 17 -11.49 2.84 -19.48
CA ILE A 17 -12.08 1.57 -19.93
C ILE A 17 -13.11 1.81 -21.03
N ALA A 18 -13.96 2.83 -20.91
CA ALA A 18 -14.90 3.22 -21.96
C ALA A 18 -14.20 3.53 -23.28
N GLY A 19 -13.05 4.22 -23.23
CA GLY A 19 -12.21 4.49 -24.41
C GLY A 19 -11.53 3.25 -25.03
N ARG A 20 -11.59 2.08 -24.38
CA ARG A 20 -11.18 0.79 -24.99
C ARG A 20 -12.34 0.10 -25.71
N CYS A 21 -13.57 0.45 -25.38
CA CYS A 21 -14.77 -0.05 -26.05
C CYS A 21 -14.94 0.63 -27.40
N ASN A 22 -15.35 -0.12 -28.42
CA ASN A 22 -15.45 0.36 -29.80
C ASN A 22 -14.25 1.22 -30.30
N ARG A 23 -13.03 0.98 -29.82
CA ARG A 23 -11.87 1.87 -30.05
C ARG A 23 -11.55 2.15 -31.52
N ASN A 24 -11.91 1.21 -32.40
CA ASN A 24 -11.67 1.33 -33.85
C ASN A 24 -12.90 1.86 -34.61
N GLY A 25 -13.97 2.27 -33.92
CA GLY A 25 -15.19 2.81 -34.52
C GLY A 25 -15.89 1.84 -35.49
N ARG A 26 -15.79 0.54 -35.24
CA ARG A 26 -16.32 -0.50 -36.16
C ARG A 26 -17.79 -0.80 -35.92
N LEU A 27 -18.31 -0.50 -34.74
CA LEU A 27 -19.72 -0.64 -34.42
C LEU A 27 -20.48 0.58 -34.93
N SER A 28 -21.65 0.34 -35.52
CA SER A 28 -22.59 1.37 -35.96
C SER A 28 -23.39 1.98 -34.79
N HIS A 29 -23.29 1.39 -33.60
CA HIS A 29 -23.93 1.84 -32.37
C HIS A 29 -22.88 2.04 -31.27
N PRO A 30 -23.18 2.84 -30.23
CA PRO A 30 -22.33 2.93 -29.05
C PRO A 30 -22.09 1.56 -28.41
N ALA A 31 -20.90 1.36 -27.85
CA ALA A 31 -20.61 0.21 -26.99
C ALA A 31 -20.98 0.56 -25.55
N THR A 32 -21.51 -0.42 -24.82
CA THR A 32 -21.97 -0.21 -23.45
C THR A 32 -20.90 -0.60 -22.45
N VAL A 33 -20.70 0.24 -21.43
CA VAL A 33 -19.94 -0.10 -20.23
C VAL A 33 -20.91 -0.14 -19.06
N GLU A 34 -21.09 -1.32 -18.48
CA GLU A 34 -21.88 -1.51 -17.27
C GLU A 34 -20.96 -1.40 -16.04
N VAL A 35 -21.30 -0.48 -15.14
CA VAL A 35 -20.56 -0.27 -13.89
C VAL A 35 -21.36 -0.89 -12.75
N VAL A 36 -20.73 -1.80 -12.02
CA VAL A 36 -21.32 -2.52 -10.88
C VAL A 36 -20.54 -2.22 -9.60
N ASP A 37 -21.18 -2.12 -8.44
CA ASP A 37 -20.51 -1.90 -7.14
C ASP A 37 -20.39 -3.25 -6.42
N LEU A 38 -19.24 -3.91 -6.57
CA LEU A 38 -19.02 -5.26 -6.04
C LEU A 38 -18.59 -5.23 -4.57
N SER A 39 -19.13 -6.17 -3.78
CA SER A 39 -18.77 -6.37 -2.38
C SER A 39 -18.46 -7.83 -2.08
N ASN A 40 -17.61 -8.05 -1.08
CA ASN A 40 -17.33 -9.38 -0.54
C ASN A 40 -18.46 -9.88 0.38
N GLU A 41 -18.36 -11.12 0.85
CA GLU A 41 -19.36 -11.73 1.74
C GLU A 41 -19.57 -10.98 3.06
N GLN A 42 -18.59 -10.18 3.49
CA GLN A 42 -18.65 -9.37 4.70
C GLN A 42 -19.23 -7.96 4.45
N GLY A 43 -19.70 -7.67 3.23
CA GLY A 43 -20.26 -6.37 2.84
C GLY A 43 -19.21 -5.29 2.57
N LYS A 44 -17.91 -5.64 2.53
CA LYS A 44 -16.83 -4.70 2.19
C LYS A 44 -16.70 -4.60 0.68
N ARG A 45 -16.67 -3.39 0.14
CA ARG A 45 -16.53 -3.14 -1.29
C ARG A 45 -15.10 -3.41 -1.75
N TYR A 46 -14.97 -4.00 -2.94
CA TYR A 46 -13.64 -4.24 -3.53
C TYR A 46 -12.98 -2.94 -3.97
N SER A 47 -13.77 -1.98 -4.46
CA SER A 47 -13.29 -0.64 -4.85
C SER A 47 -12.52 0.07 -3.72
N ASP A 48 -13.04 0.02 -2.49
CA ASP A 48 -12.42 0.59 -1.28
C ASP A 48 -11.07 -0.07 -0.91
N MET A 49 -10.78 -1.28 -1.42
CA MET A 49 -9.51 -1.97 -1.18
C MET A 49 -8.42 -1.57 -2.17
N VAL A 50 -8.80 -1.01 -3.32
CA VAL A 50 -7.89 -0.76 -4.45
C VAL A 50 -7.62 0.73 -4.64
N TYR A 51 -8.63 1.56 -4.42
CA TYR A 51 -8.59 2.99 -4.77
C TYR A 51 -8.63 3.89 -3.54
N ASP A 52 -8.19 5.15 -3.73
CA ASP A 52 -8.24 6.19 -2.71
C ASP A 52 -9.68 6.63 -2.44
N ASP A 53 -10.05 6.71 -1.15
CA ASP A 53 -11.41 7.02 -0.69
C ASP A 53 -11.94 8.35 -1.25
N VAL A 54 -11.07 9.37 -1.39
CA VAL A 54 -11.48 10.68 -1.91
C VAL A 54 -11.92 10.56 -3.36
N HIS A 55 -11.18 9.80 -4.17
CA HIS A 55 -11.55 9.56 -5.58
C HIS A 55 -12.88 8.82 -5.70
N LEU A 56 -13.05 7.73 -4.94
CA LEU A 56 -14.29 6.96 -4.93
C LEU A 56 -15.48 7.82 -4.51
N GLN A 57 -15.32 8.62 -3.45
CA GLN A 57 -16.38 9.49 -2.96
C GLN A 57 -16.78 10.55 -3.99
N VAL A 58 -15.81 11.17 -4.67
CA VAL A 58 -16.11 12.15 -5.73
C VAL A 58 -16.85 11.47 -6.88
N THR A 59 -16.45 10.27 -7.30
CA THR A 59 -17.17 9.54 -8.35
C THR A 59 -18.59 9.19 -7.93
N ARG A 60 -18.81 8.75 -6.68
CA ARG A 60 -20.17 8.48 -6.16
C ARG A 60 -21.02 9.74 -6.21
N GLN A 61 -20.51 10.85 -5.70
CA GLN A 61 -21.24 12.13 -5.71
C GLN A 61 -21.54 12.64 -7.12
N LEU A 62 -20.61 12.45 -8.06
CA LEU A 62 -20.79 12.86 -9.45
C LEU A 62 -21.88 12.06 -10.16
N THR A 63 -22.05 10.78 -9.79
CA THR A 63 -22.92 9.82 -10.47
C THR A 63 -24.17 9.41 -9.67
N GLU A 64 -24.39 10.00 -8.49
CA GLU A 64 -25.43 9.60 -7.53
C GLU A 64 -26.84 9.59 -8.13
N GLU A 65 -27.14 10.59 -8.98
CA GLU A 65 -28.44 10.73 -9.65
C GLU A 65 -28.39 10.36 -11.14
N ILE A 66 -27.28 9.77 -11.61
CA ILE A 66 -27.05 9.48 -13.02
C ILE A 66 -27.08 7.97 -13.23
N THR A 67 -28.10 7.49 -13.94
CA THR A 67 -28.24 6.08 -14.29
C THR A 67 -27.51 5.69 -15.57
N GLU A 68 -27.30 6.65 -16.48
CA GLU A 68 -26.67 6.43 -17.79
C GLU A 68 -25.88 7.67 -18.21
N ILE A 69 -24.72 7.46 -18.83
CA ILE A 69 -23.84 8.51 -19.32
C ILE A 69 -23.55 8.23 -20.80
N GLU A 70 -23.91 9.17 -21.67
CA GLU A 70 -23.53 9.11 -23.08
C GLU A 70 -22.11 9.69 -23.29
N GLU A 71 -21.46 9.28 -24.38
CA GLU A 71 -20.11 9.73 -24.71
C GLU A 71 -19.97 11.26 -24.79
N LYS A 72 -21.01 11.94 -25.29
CA LYS A 72 -21.04 13.41 -25.41
C LYS A 72 -20.99 14.12 -24.05
N ASP A 73 -21.44 13.46 -22.99
CA ASP A 73 -21.55 14.02 -21.63
C ASP A 73 -20.29 13.72 -20.79
N ILE A 74 -19.39 12.87 -21.30
CA ILE A 74 -18.15 12.47 -20.59
C ILE A 74 -17.26 13.68 -20.29
N LEU A 75 -17.03 14.56 -21.26
CA LEU A 75 -16.11 15.69 -21.08
C LEU A 75 -16.60 16.66 -19.98
N PRO A 76 -17.86 17.17 -20.02
CA PRO A 76 -18.38 17.99 -18.93
C PRO A 76 -18.34 17.30 -17.55
N LEU A 77 -18.60 15.99 -17.49
CA LEU A 77 -18.52 15.24 -16.25
C LEU A 77 -17.08 15.08 -15.76
N ALA A 78 -16.12 14.90 -16.68
CA ALA A 78 -14.71 14.79 -16.36
C ALA A 78 -14.17 16.10 -15.79
N ASP A 79 -14.55 17.23 -16.38
CA ASP A 79 -14.17 18.56 -15.87
C ASP A 79 -14.71 18.75 -14.44
N ARG A 80 -15.99 18.45 -14.21
CA ARG A 80 -16.60 18.50 -12.86
C ARG A 80 -15.91 17.55 -11.88
N TYR A 81 -15.57 16.34 -12.32
CA TYR A 81 -14.84 15.36 -11.50
C TYR A 81 -13.50 15.92 -11.00
N PHE A 82 -12.68 16.47 -11.91
CA PHE A 82 -11.38 17.01 -11.55
C PHE A 82 -11.46 18.30 -10.74
N GLU A 83 -12.48 19.14 -10.97
CA GLU A 83 -12.76 20.30 -10.13
C GLU A 83 -13.08 19.88 -8.70
N MET A 84 -14.01 18.94 -8.51
CA MET A 84 -14.37 18.39 -7.19
C MET A 84 -13.16 17.73 -6.49
N LEU A 85 -12.35 16.98 -7.23
CA LEU A 85 -11.11 16.39 -6.69
C LEU A 85 -10.13 17.47 -6.21
N THR A 86 -9.93 18.51 -7.00
CA THR A 86 -9.01 19.61 -6.66
C THR A 86 -9.45 20.30 -5.39
N THR A 87 -10.75 20.58 -5.24
CA THR A 87 -11.29 21.17 -4.01
C THR A 87 -11.12 20.25 -2.81
N LYS A 88 -11.40 18.95 -2.94
CA LYS A 88 -11.28 18.01 -1.80
C LYS A 88 -9.85 17.70 -1.41
N LYS A 89 -8.90 17.79 -2.35
CA LYS A 89 -7.47 17.55 -2.11
C LYS A 89 -6.68 18.80 -1.78
N ASP A 90 -7.33 19.97 -1.73
CA ASP A 90 -6.67 21.21 -1.30
C ASP A 90 -6.43 21.19 0.22
N THR A 91 -5.22 20.79 0.60
CA THR A 91 -4.73 20.83 1.98
C THR A 91 -3.88 22.07 2.26
N GLY A 92 -3.75 23.00 1.30
CA GLY A 92 -2.80 24.12 1.37
C GLY A 92 -3.02 25.01 2.59
N MET A 93 -4.28 25.30 2.91
CA MET A 93 -4.64 26.10 4.09
C MET A 93 -4.32 25.39 5.42
N GLU A 94 -4.41 24.06 5.47
CA GLU A 94 -4.05 23.28 6.66
C GLU A 94 -2.55 23.41 6.95
N HIS A 95 -1.73 23.21 5.92
CA HIS A 95 -0.27 23.33 5.99
C HIS A 95 0.16 24.76 6.35
N LEU A 96 -0.48 25.77 5.73
CA LEU A 96 -0.22 27.17 6.04
C LEU A 96 -0.50 27.51 7.51
N LYS A 97 -1.59 26.97 8.08
CA LYS A 97 -1.93 27.17 9.49
C LYS A 97 -0.90 26.56 10.43
N LYS A 98 -0.44 25.33 10.15
CA LYS A 98 0.60 24.67 10.95
C LYS A 98 1.90 25.45 10.90
N PHE A 99 2.31 25.87 9.71
CA PHE A 99 3.49 26.73 9.52
C PHE A 99 3.38 28.04 10.32
N ALA A 100 2.25 28.75 10.22
CA ALA A 100 2.03 30.00 10.93
C ALA A 100 2.02 29.84 12.47
N ARG A 101 1.74 28.64 12.97
CA ARG A 101 1.70 28.29 14.40
C ARG A 101 2.97 27.60 14.91
N TRP A 102 3.98 27.41 14.06
CA TRP A 102 5.17 26.61 14.39
C TRP A 102 4.83 25.18 14.85
N GLU A 103 3.76 24.59 14.32
CA GLU A 103 3.41 23.19 14.55
C GLU A 103 4.17 22.29 13.55
N GLU A 104 4.55 21.08 13.98
CA GLU A 104 5.14 20.09 13.07
C GLU A 104 4.12 19.69 12.00
N ASP A 105 4.55 19.70 10.74
CA ASP A 105 3.75 19.22 9.63
C ASP A 105 4.14 17.80 9.21
N LYS A 106 3.28 17.17 8.41
CA LYS A 106 3.56 15.87 7.82
C LYS A 106 4.82 15.94 6.96
N SER A 107 5.64 14.91 7.03
CA SER A 107 6.80 14.81 6.14
C SER A 107 6.35 14.78 4.68
N VAL A 108 7.18 15.28 3.75
CA VAL A 108 6.92 15.20 2.30
C VAL A 108 6.66 13.75 1.86
N LYS A 109 7.35 12.80 2.50
CA LYS A 109 7.16 11.37 2.27
C LYS A 109 5.76 10.90 2.67
N GLU A 110 5.28 11.32 3.84
CA GLU A 110 3.91 11.01 4.30
C GLU A 110 2.85 11.68 3.42
N LEU A 111 3.09 12.91 2.95
CA LEU A 111 2.17 13.62 2.06
C LEU A 111 2.01 12.92 0.71
N LEU A 112 3.10 12.42 0.13
CA LEU A 112 3.08 11.79 -1.20
C LEU A 112 2.73 10.31 -1.16
N ARG A 113 2.97 9.61 -0.04
CA ARG A 113 2.83 8.14 0.05
C ARG A 113 1.89 7.66 1.14
N GLY A 114 1.22 8.58 1.84
CA GLY A 114 0.38 8.28 3.01
C GLY A 114 1.20 8.02 4.28
N LYS A 115 0.50 7.76 5.39
CA LYS A 115 1.15 7.39 6.67
C LYS A 115 2.02 6.14 6.46
N GLU A 116 3.32 6.24 6.74
CA GLU A 116 4.19 5.06 6.73
C GLU A 116 3.63 4.04 7.70
N ARG A 117 3.32 2.84 7.17
CA ARG A 117 3.38 1.64 7.99
C ARG A 117 4.86 1.37 8.19
N GLU A 118 5.31 1.37 9.44
CA GLU A 118 6.71 1.12 9.75
C GLU A 118 7.10 -0.26 9.21
N LYS A 119 8.09 -0.29 8.32
CA LYS A 119 8.56 -1.54 7.73
C LYS A 119 9.63 -2.13 8.62
N TYR A 120 9.34 -3.26 9.25
CA TYR A 120 10.32 -4.02 10.03
C TYR A 120 10.85 -5.19 9.22
N THR A 121 12.15 -5.46 9.37
CA THR A 121 12.82 -6.60 8.75
C THR A 121 13.34 -7.51 9.84
N PHE A 122 12.93 -8.77 9.78
CA PHE A 122 13.27 -9.81 10.74
C PHE A 122 14.13 -10.89 10.07
N LEU A 123 15.07 -11.46 10.80
CA LEU A 123 15.94 -12.54 10.36
C LEU A 123 15.50 -13.87 10.98
N VAL A 124 15.22 -14.85 10.13
CA VAL A 124 14.87 -16.21 10.56
C VAL A 124 16.14 -17.06 10.67
N ILE A 125 16.89 -16.89 11.77
CA ILE A 125 18.20 -17.52 11.96
C ILE A 125 18.15 -19.05 11.88
N LYS A 126 17.01 -19.69 12.19
CA LYS A 126 16.84 -21.15 12.02
C LYS A 126 17.10 -21.65 10.58
N GLN A 127 16.95 -20.79 9.57
CA GLN A 127 17.25 -21.14 8.19
C GLN A 127 18.75 -21.11 7.86
N ASP A 128 19.54 -20.38 8.66
CA ASP A 128 20.99 -20.29 8.52
C ASP A 128 21.64 -20.06 9.90
N PRO A 129 21.78 -21.13 10.72
CA PRO A 129 22.28 -21.01 12.09
C PRO A 129 23.71 -20.45 12.17
N GLU A 130 24.53 -20.72 11.16
CA GLU A 130 25.93 -20.28 11.08
C GLU A 130 26.07 -18.77 10.86
N LEU A 131 25.03 -18.13 10.28
CA LEU A 131 25.05 -16.70 9.99
C LEU A 131 25.18 -15.84 11.25
N LYS A 132 24.62 -16.29 12.38
CA LYS A 132 24.70 -15.55 13.65
C LYS A 132 26.14 -15.40 14.13
N ASP A 133 26.93 -16.47 14.02
CA ASP A 133 28.34 -16.46 14.39
C ASP A 133 29.17 -15.61 13.42
N GLU A 134 28.85 -15.64 12.13
CA GLU A 134 29.50 -14.79 11.12
C GLU A 134 29.19 -13.30 11.31
N MET A 135 27.96 -12.95 11.67
CA MET A 135 27.59 -11.58 12.04
C MET A 135 28.42 -11.09 13.24
N THR A 136 28.62 -11.95 14.24
CA THR A 136 29.47 -11.64 15.40
C THR A 136 30.91 -11.38 14.99
N LYS A 137 31.47 -12.28 14.16
CA LYS A 137 32.84 -12.17 13.64
C LYS A 137 33.01 -10.90 12.84
N ALA A 138 32.06 -10.57 11.94
CA ALA A 138 32.09 -9.36 11.14
C ALA A 138 32.03 -8.09 12.00
N ASN A 139 31.19 -8.09 13.05
CA ASN A 139 31.02 -6.93 13.92
C ASN A 139 32.22 -6.65 14.84
N ASN A 140 32.93 -7.69 15.26
CA ASN A 140 34.11 -7.59 16.14
C ASN A 140 35.41 -7.16 15.43
N ILE A 141 35.36 -6.86 14.13
CA ILE A 141 36.53 -6.35 13.39
C ILE A 141 36.73 -4.87 13.72
N ASP A 142 37.87 -4.54 14.35
CA ASP A 142 38.21 -3.16 14.73
C ASP A 142 38.28 -2.22 13.51
N ASP A 143 38.98 -2.65 12.46
CA ASP A 143 39.14 -1.89 11.22
C ASP A 143 37.78 -1.68 10.53
N ARG A 144 37.37 -0.41 10.43
CA ARG A 144 36.09 0.00 9.86
C ARG A 144 35.89 -0.48 8.42
N TRP A 145 36.94 -0.50 7.61
CA TRP A 145 36.84 -0.90 6.20
C TRP A 145 36.72 -2.41 6.07
N LYS A 146 37.54 -3.16 6.82
CA LYS A 146 37.46 -4.63 6.86
C LYS A 146 36.15 -5.12 7.45
N ARG A 147 35.62 -4.45 8.47
CA ARG A 147 34.28 -4.69 9.03
C ARG A 147 33.19 -4.50 8.00
N ARG A 148 33.23 -3.38 7.25
CA ARG A 148 32.27 -3.12 6.17
C ARG A 148 32.33 -4.17 5.08
N GLU A 149 33.52 -4.62 4.71
CA GLU A 149 33.73 -5.68 3.73
C GLU A 149 33.18 -7.03 4.22
N ALA A 150 33.46 -7.40 5.48
CA ALA A 150 32.92 -8.61 6.10
C ALA A 150 31.38 -8.61 6.12
N TRP A 151 30.76 -7.49 6.50
CA TRP A 151 29.29 -7.33 6.44
C TRP A 151 28.74 -7.44 5.01
N ARG A 152 29.47 -6.93 4.01
CA ARG A 152 29.09 -7.08 2.60
C ARG A 152 29.14 -8.53 2.13
N ALA A 153 30.13 -9.30 2.58
CA ALA A 153 30.26 -10.71 2.22
C ALA A 153 29.05 -11.54 2.69
N ILE A 154 28.49 -11.22 3.86
CA ILE A 154 27.34 -11.93 4.43
C ILE A 154 25.97 -11.33 4.09
N ALA A 155 25.93 -10.13 3.48
CA ALA A 155 24.68 -9.42 3.15
C ALA A 155 23.71 -10.23 2.28
N GLY A 156 24.24 -11.04 1.34
CA GLY A 156 23.41 -11.92 0.50
C GLY A 156 22.69 -13.00 1.32
N ARG A 157 23.36 -13.59 2.32
CA ARG A 157 22.77 -14.59 3.23
C ARG A 157 21.71 -13.95 4.13
N ILE A 158 22.00 -12.77 4.69
CA ILE A 158 21.05 -11.97 5.48
C ILE A 158 19.78 -11.71 4.67
N THR A 159 19.92 -11.33 3.40
CA THR A 159 18.78 -11.02 2.52
C THR A 159 17.92 -12.26 2.24
N LYS A 160 18.54 -13.45 2.15
CA LYS A 160 17.84 -14.70 1.85
C LYS A 160 16.94 -15.17 2.99
N ILE A 161 17.30 -14.87 4.23
CA ILE A 161 16.55 -15.26 5.44
C ILE A 161 15.71 -14.13 6.03
N SER A 162 15.63 -12.99 5.33
CA SER A 162 14.91 -11.83 5.83
C SER A 162 13.43 -11.89 5.47
N VAL A 163 12.60 -11.54 6.44
CA VAL A 163 11.15 -11.40 6.28
C VAL A 163 10.81 -9.96 6.63
N SER A 164 10.19 -9.25 5.70
CA SER A 164 9.75 -7.87 5.91
C SER A 164 8.26 -7.81 6.15
N VAL A 165 7.83 -7.02 7.13
CA VAL A 165 6.42 -6.75 7.39
C VAL A 165 6.16 -5.27 7.58
N TYR A 166 4.97 -4.85 7.18
CA TYR A 166 4.46 -3.50 7.41
C TYR A 166 3.64 -3.50 8.70
N ALA A 167 4.19 -2.90 9.75
CA ALA A 167 3.56 -2.86 11.05
C ALA A 167 2.39 -1.87 11.12
N LYS A 168 1.39 -2.22 11.92
CA LYS A 168 0.32 -1.32 12.35
C LYS A 168 0.83 -0.39 13.46
N ARG A 169 0.10 0.68 13.71
CA ARG A 169 0.40 1.65 14.76
C ARG A 169 0.40 0.96 16.13
N GLY A 170 1.49 1.10 16.89
CA GLY A 170 1.62 0.52 18.24
C GLY A 170 2.24 -0.88 18.28
N PHE A 171 2.72 -1.41 17.15
CA PHE A 171 3.49 -2.65 17.12
C PHE A 171 4.90 -2.44 17.69
N ASP A 172 5.31 -3.27 18.65
CA ASP A 172 6.68 -3.31 19.15
C ASP A 172 7.40 -4.55 18.57
N PRO A 173 8.49 -4.38 17.79
CA PRO A 173 9.29 -5.50 17.29
C PRO A 173 9.81 -6.44 18.39
N GLN A 174 9.97 -5.95 19.62
CA GLN A 174 10.44 -6.75 20.75
C GLN A 174 9.47 -7.85 21.17
N ASP A 175 8.18 -7.72 20.83
CA ASP A 175 7.16 -8.73 21.16
C ASP A 175 7.42 -10.05 20.42
N ILE A 176 8.01 -9.96 19.22
CA ILE A 176 8.20 -11.11 18.33
C ILE A 176 9.66 -11.39 17.97
N ALA A 177 10.58 -10.49 18.30
CA ALA A 177 11.99 -10.62 17.93
C ALA A 177 12.93 -10.04 18.99
N THR A 178 14.19 -10.47 18.95
CA THR A 178 15.25 -9.90 19.77
C THR A 178 16.20 -9.08 18.89
N GLU A 179 16.54 -7.87 19.33
CA GLU A 179 17.57 -7.08 18.65
C GLU A 179 18.95 -7.72 18.82
N TYR A 180 19.67 -7.87 17.70
CA TYR A 180 21.01 -8.42 17.67
C TYR A 180 21.85 -7.71 16.60
N LEU A 181 22.85 -6.94 17.05
CA LEU A 181 23.77 -6.19 16.18
C LEU A 181 23.05 -5.26 15.18
N GLY A 182 21.96 -4.61 15.62
CA GLY A 182 21.14 -3.72 14.79
C GLY A 182 20.24 -4.44 13.77
N GLN A 183 20.04 -5.75 13.94
CA GLN A 183 19.07 -6.55 13.18
C GLN A 183 18.07 -7.20 14.14
N TRP A 184 16.84 -7.44 13.70
CA TRP A 184 15.85 -8.16 14.51
C TRP A 184 15.92 -9.66 14.22
N ILE A 185 16.27 -10.49 15.20
CA ILE A 185 16.19 -11.95 15.10
C ILE A 185 14.81 -12.39 15.55
N LEU A 186 14.05 -12.99 14.63
CA LEU A 186 12.70 -13.46 14.91
C LEU A 186 12.72 -14.65 15.88
N HIS A 187 11.81 -14.67 16.85
CA HIS A 187 11.63 -15.85 17.67
C HIS A 187 11.00 -16.99 16.86
N ASP A 188 11.52 -18.21 17.03
CA ASP A 188 11.14 -19.38 16.24
C ASP A 188 9.64 -19.69 16.24
N ARG A 189 8.92 -19.35 17.32
CA ARG A 189 7.47 -19.56 17.43
C ARG A 189 6.65 -18.75 16.42
N PHE A 190 7.19 -17.65 15.92
CA PHE A 190 6.49 -16.74 15.01
C PHE A 190 6.84 -16.98 13.53
N TYR A 191 7.48 -18.11 13.20
CA TYR A 191 7.81 -18.43 11.81
C TYR A 191 7.44 -19.87 11.43
N SER A 192 6.65 -20.01 10.37
CA SER A 192 6.36 -21.27 9.69
C SER A 192 6.91 -21.26 8.27
N LYS A 193 7.46 -22.38 7.81
CA LYS A 193 7.95 -22.51 6.42
C LYS A 193 6.81 -22.44 5.39
N ASP A 194 5.62 -22.87 5.77
CA ASP A 194 4.46 -22.95 4.87
C ASP A 194 3.65 -21.65 4.86
N GLN A 195 3.64 -20.90 5.98
CA GLN A 195 2.81 -19.71 6.16
C GLN A 195 3.61 -18.40 6.33
N GLY A 196 4.93 -18.46 6.47
CA GLY A 196 5.75 -17.28 6.72
C GLY A 196 5.68 -16.81 8.17
N LEU A 197 5.46 -15.51 8.39
CA LEU A 197 5.30 -14.95 9.73
C LEU A 197 3.95 -15.37 10.31
N VAL A 198 3.96 -16.07 11.44
CA VAL A 198 2.76 -16.48 12.17
C VAL A 198 2.67 -15.64 13.43
N LEU A 199 1.56 -14.96 13.63
CA LEU A 199 1.25 -14.23 14.86
C LEU A 199 0.10 -14.96 15.53
N ASP A 200 0.26 -15.39 16.78
CA ASP A 200 -0.83 -15.99 17.55
C ASP A 200 -1.90 -14.92 17.81
N ASP A 201 -3.16 -15.21 17.48
CA ASP A 201 -4.31 -14.29 17.60
C ASP A 201 -4.55 -13.75 19.03
N ASP A 202 -3.88 -14.33 20.04
CA ASP A 202 -4.11 -14.03 21.46
C ASP A 202 -3.17 -12.97 22.06
N SER A 203 -2.19 -12.44 21.31
CA SER A 203 -1.45 -11.25 21.73
C SER A 203 -1.75 -10.07 20.83
N THR A 204 -2.88 -9.42 21.14
CA THR A 204 -3.30 -8.07 20.72
C THR A 204 -3.54 -7.84 19.21
N GLY A 205 -4.82 -7.98 18.83
CA GLY A 205 -5.50 -7.10 17.88
C GLY A 205 -5.21 -7.33 16.40
N GLU A 206 -5.99 -8.21 15.77
CA GLU A 206 -6.25 -8.32 14.31
C GLU A 206 -5.09 -7.82 13.43
N VAL A 207 -4.02 -8.60 13.30
CA VAL A 207 -2.95 -8.29 12.33
C VAL A 207 -3.27 -9.01 11.02
N LEU A 208 -4.07 -8.36 10.17
CA LEU A 208 -4.19 -8.74 8.77
C LEU A 208 -2.83 -8.53 8.07
N ILE A 209 -2.23 -9.63 7.63
CA ILE A 209 -1.10 -9.65 6.70
C ILE A 209 -1.61 -9.16 5.34
N LEU A 210 -0.99 -8.12 4.78
CA LEU A 210 -1.12 -7.69 3.39
C LEU A 210 0.19 -7.98 2.66
#